data_AF-A0A0G0FL13-F1
#
_entry.id   AF-A0A0G0FL13-F1
#
_cell.length_a   1.000
_cell.length_b   1.000
_cell.length_c   1.000
_cell.angle_alpha   90.00
_cell.angle_beta   90.00
_cell.angle_gamma   90.00
#
_symmetry.space_group_name_H-M   'P 1'
#
loop_
_entity.id
_entity.type
_entity.pdbx_description
1 polymer ?
#
loop_
_entity_poly.entity_id
_entity_poly.type
_entity_poly.pdbx_seq_one_letter_code
_entity_poly.pdbx_strand_id
1 'polypeptide(L)'
;MTNALIKFLTEGKSSGGLNEIIAVFLNRVNILFDFFNSTIALENKTTGAILLLFIILSIVFFYKKSEDIIKKFILTISIMLLFFLFGTTFFSYDIWPHYLVGVPVLFLLILSISIYLIGKYSKLYFAPIIIVVILFYLNLNPITLLKDLSKPLWVGDASVYRNQKEVIDYVYSQAKGKDFKYVVYTPPVYDYPYQYMFKWYGPRKYNYGPQVQSDLAFFILEPDTQYPERLYNWLIERKDDGKVIKVKQFKSGIIIQERTN
;
A
#
# COMPACT_ATOMS: atom_id res chain seq x y z
N MET A 1 -22.60 17.14 23.72
CA MET A 1 -21.40 16.71 22.96
C MET A 1 -20.13 16.70 23.81
N THR A 2 -19.98 17.60 24.79
CA THR A 2 -18.80 17.70 25.67
C THR A 2 -18.52 16.43 26.49
N ASN A 3 -19.52 15.82 27.12
CA ASN A 3 -19.30 14.63 27.94
C ASN A 3 -18.86 13.40 27.13
N ALA A 4 -19.34 13.24 25.88
CA ALA A 4 -18.92 12.13 25.03
C ALA A 4 -17.47 12.29 24.53
N LEU A 5 -17.05 13.52 24.22
CA LEU A 5 -15.67 13.82 23.84
C LEU A 5 -14.72 13.63 25.03
N ILE A 6 -15.09 14.14 26.21
CA ILE A 6 -14.31 13.93 27.44
C ILE A 6 -14.21 12.44 27.72
N LYS A 7 -15.32 11.70 27.66
CA LYS A 7 -15.37 10.25 27.87
C LYS A 7 -14.54 9.48 26.84
N PHE A 8 -14.53 9.87 25.56
CA PHE A 8 -13.65 9.28 24.55
C PHE A 8 -12.17 9.51 24.87
N LEU A 9 -11.81 10.72 25.32
CA LEU A 9 -10.45 11.08 25.70
C LEU A 9 -9.99 10.46 27.02
N THR A 10 -10.91 10.14 27.94
CA THR A 10 -10.59 9.63 29.29
C THR A 10 -10.85 8.14 29.50
N GLU A 11 -11.78 7.53 28.76
CA GLU A 11 -12.20 6.13 28.92
C GLU A 11 -11.83 5.22 27.73
N GLY A 12 -11.21 5.76 26.68
CA GLY A 12 -10.53 4.94 25.67
C GLY A 12 -9.52 4.03 26.35
N LYS A 13 -9.80 2.74 26.41
CA LYS A 13 -9.03 1.72 27.15
C LYS A 13 -7.67 1.38 26.51
N SER A 14 -6.78 2.36 26.39
CA SER A 14 -5.33 2.22 26.56
C SER A 14 -4.91 3.50 27.31
N SER A 15 -4.99 3.56 28.64
CA SER A 15 -4.10 3.01 29.68
C SER A 15 -2.69 3.60 29.70
N GLY A 16 -2.60 4.82 30.23
CA GLY A 16 -1.32 5.42 30.60
C GLY A 16 -1.46 6.92 30.84
N GLY A 17 -0.79 7.40 31.88
CA GLY A 17 -0.78 8.83 32.22
C GLY A 17 -0.07 9.68 31.16
N LEU A 18 0.41 10.85 31.56
CA LEU A 18 1.17 11.79 30.72
C LEU A 18 2.27 11.11 29.86
N ASN A 19 2.85 10.02 30.36
CA ASN A 19 3.84 9.20 29.66
C ASN A 19 3.32 8.49 28.39
N GLU A 20 2.04 8.12 28.32
CA GLU A 20 1.45 7.47 27.13
C GLU A 20 1.17 8.49 26.02
N ILE A 21 0.69 9.69 26.36
CA ILE A 21 0.53 10.77 25.37
C ILE A 21 1.88 11.13 24.76
N ILE A 22 2.94 11.22 25.57
CA ILE A 22 4.30 11.47 25.06
C ILE A 22 4.75 10.31 24.15
N ALA A 23 4.52 9.05 24.54
CA ALA A 23 4.86 7.90 23.72
C ALA A 23 4.09 7.87 22.38
N VAL A 24 2.78 8.16 22.40
CA VAL A 24 1.96 8.28 21.20
C VAL A 24 2.46 9.42 20.32
N PHE A 25 2.73 10.60 20.90
CA PHE A 25 3.27 11.74 20.15
C PHE A 25 4.60 11.41 19.48
N LEU A 26 5.55 10.81 20.20
CA LEU A 26 6.83 10.37 19.64
C LEU A 26 6.64 9.32 18.54
N ASN A 27 5.70 8.40 18.72
CA ASN A 27 5.30 7.46 17.68
C ASN A 27 4.75 8.19 16.44
N ARG A 28 3.91 9.23 16.58
CA ARG A 28 3.39 10.03 15.45
C ARG A 28 4.50 10.80 14.74
N VAL A 29 5.45 11.36 15.48
CA VAL A 29 6.65 11.99 14.90
C VAL A 29 7.44 10.97 14.08
N ASN A 30 7.66 9.77 14.61
CA ASN A 30 8.36 8.69 13.91
C ASN A 30 7.60 8.26 12.65
N ILE A 31 6.27 8.10 12.72
CA ILE A 31 5.44 7.78 11.54
C ILE A 31 5.61 8.86 10.47
N LEU A 32 5.47 10.15 10.82
CA LEU A 32 5.62 11.23 9.84
C LEU A 32 7.03 11.27 9.25
N PHE A 33 8.06 11.00 10.06
CA PHE A 33 9.44 10.91 9.59
C PHE A 33 9.65 9.70 8.67
N ASP A 34 9.09 8.55 8.99
CA ASP A 34 9.15 7.34 8.16
C ASP A 34 8.42 7.56 6.83
N PHE A 35 7.28 8.25 6.84
CA PHE A 35 6.59 8.70 5.61
C PHE A 35 7.41 9.69 4.79
N PHE A 36 8.10 10.63 5.44
CA PHE A 36 9.01 11.54 4.76
C PHE A 36 10.15 10.77 4.09
N ASN A 37 10.74 9.80 4.80
CA ASN A 37 11.82 8.96 4.30
C ASN A 37 11.38 8.06 3.14
N SER A 38 10.20 7.45 3.21
CA SER A 38 9.68 6.62 2.12
C SER A 38 9.34 7.45 0.89
N THR A 39 8.94 8.71 1.07
CA THR A 39 8.58 9.61 -0.05
C THR A 39 9.79 10.16 -0.79
N ILE A 40 10.84 10.58 -0.07
CA ILE A 40 11.94 11.38 -0.64
C ILE A 40 13.29 10.66 -0.56
N ALA A 41 13.50 9.83 0.47
CA ALA A 41 14.81 9.29 0.83
C ALA A 41 14.94 7.76 0.71
N LEU A 42 14.01 7.10 0.01
CA LEU A 42 14.05 5.64 -0.23
C LEU A 42 14.24 4.83 1.06
N GLU A 43 13.50 5.17 2.11
CA GLU A 43 13.57 4.52 3.43
C GLU A 43 14.92 4.71 4.17
N ASN A 44 15.88 5.45 3.60
CA ASN A 44 17.14 5.76 4.25
C ASN A 44 16.98 6.94 5.23
N LYS A 45 16.85 6.59 6.51
CA LYS A 45 16.63 7.57 7.60
C LYS A 45 17.71 8.64 7.71
N THR A 46 18.98 8.30 7.43
CA THR A 46 20.08 9.28 7.48
C THR A 46 19.96 10.29 6.35
N THR A 47 19.69 9.81 5.12
CA THR A 47 19.49 10.69 3.96
C THR A 47 18.31 11.60 4.16
N GLY A 48 17.19 11.07 4.68
CA GLY A 48 16.03 11.90 4.95
C GLY A 48 16.23 12.88 6.10
N ALA A 49 16.99 12.54 7.15
CA ALA A 49 17.37 13.53 8.18
C ALA A 49 18.18 14.69 7.59
N ILE A 50 19.13 14.40 6.69
CA ILE A 50 19.93 15.42 5.97
C ILE A 50 19.02 16.30 5.10
N LEU A 51 18.10 15.70 4.35
CA LEU A 51 17.17 16.44 3.49
C LEU A 51 16.17 17.28 4.29
N LEU A 52 15.69 16.77 5.42
CA LEU A 52 14.81 17.51 6.31
C LEU A 52 15.54 18.73 6.91
N LEU A 53 16.78 18.53 7.36
CA LEU A 53 17.62 19.63 7.84
C LEU A 53 17.86 20.66 6.74
N PHE A 54 18.15 20.21 5.52
CA PHE A 54 18.30 21.08 4.35
C PHE A 54 17.05 21.92 4.07
N ILE A 55 15.85 21.30 4.09
CA ILE A 55 14.57 22.00 3.90
C ILE A 55 14.39 23.07 4.99
N ILE A 56 14.62 22.71 6.25
CA ILE A 56 14.48 23.62 7.39
C ILE A 56 15.44 24.81 7.25
N LEU A 57 16.72 24.55 6.98
CA LEU A 57 17.74 25.61 6.83
C LEU A 57 17.39 26.53 5.65
N SER A 58 17.03 25.96 4.50
CA SER A 58 16.59 26.71 3.33
C SER A 58 15.44 27.65 3.65
N ILE A 59 14.41 27.15 4.33
CA ILE A 59 13.25 27.97 4.71
C ILE A 59 13.71 29.06 5.70
N VAL A 60 14.41 28.72 6.77
CA VAL A 60 14.84 29.68 7.79
C VAL A 60 15.67 30.83 7.22
N PHE A 61 16.61 30.55 6.31
CA PHE A 61 17.46 31.59 5.71
C PHE A 61 16.75 32.45 4.68
N PHE A 62 15.83 31.88 3.89
CA PHE A 62 15.22 32.57 2.75
C PHE A 62 13.79 33.06 2.99
N TYR A 63 13.13 32.64 4.07
CA TYR A 63 11.73 33.00 4.38
C TYR A 63 11.52 34.52 4.48
N LYS A 64 12.47 35.25 5.08
CA LYS A 64 12.36 36.72 5.17
C LYS A 64 12.46 37.42 3.80
N LYS A 65 13.17 36.80 2.85
CA LYS A 65 13.39 37.32 1.49
C LYS A 65 12.32 36.88 0.50
N SER A 66 11.51 35.89 0.85
CA SER A 66 10.51 35.32 -0.04
C SER A 66 9.31 36.24 -0.23
N GLU A 67 8.60 36.02 -1.34
CA GLU A 67 7.33 36.70 -1.62
C GLU A 67 6.25 36.28 -0.61
N ASP A 68 5.26 37.14 -0.39
CA ASP A 68 4.20 36.88 0.59
C ASP A 68 3.34 35.67 0.24
N ILE A 69 3.15 35.38 -1.05
CA ILE A 69 2.45 34.17 -1.47
C ILE A 69 3.19 32.90 -1.04
N ILE A 70 4.52 32.89 -1.14
CA ILE A 70 5.35 31.75 -0.72
C ILE A 70 5.32 31.60 0.80
N LYS A 71 5.38 32.72 1.55
CA LYS A 71 5.27 32.68 3.01
C LYS A 71 3.95 32.08 3.46
N LYS A 72 2.84 32.54 2.88
CA LYS A 72 1.50 32.00 3.14
C LYS A 72 1.43 30.52 2.81
N PHE A 73 2.01 30.11 1.68
CA PHE A 73 2.00 28.72 1.26
C PHE A 73 2.83 27.80 2.18
N ILE A 74 4.03 28.23 2.61
CA ILE A 74 4.83 27.55 3.63
C ILE A 74 4.04 27.41 4.93
N LEU A 75 3.41 28.51 5.39
CA LEU A 75 2.60 28.51 6.60
C LEU A 75 1.43 27.52 6.49
N THR A 76 0.71 27.50 5.36
CA THR A 76 -0.37 26.55 5.13
C THR A 76 0.12 25.10 5.21
N ILE A 77 1.23 24.76 4.55
CA ILE A 77 1.80 23.40 4.61
C ILE A 77 2.23 23.05 6.03
N SER A 78 2.89 23.96 6.74
CA SER A 78 3.28 23.75 8.14
C SER A 78 2.07 23.53 9.04
N ILE A 79 1.00 24.31 8.90
CA ILE A 79 -0.25 24.11 9.65
C ILE A 79 -0.87 22.76 9.33
N MET A 80 -0.91 22.34 8.06
CA MET A 80 -1.44 21.03 7.69
C MET A 80 -0.62 19.88 8.31
N LEU A 81 0.71 19.96 8.26
CA LEU A 81 1.59 18.96 8.90
C LEU A 81 1.42 18.92 10.42
N LEU A 82 1.30 20.08 11.06
CA LEU A 82 1.00 20.16 12.50
C LEU A 82 -0.39 19.61 12.81
N PHE A 83 -1.38 19.86 11.96
CA PHE A 83 -2.72 19.30 12.12
C PHE A 83 -2.69 17.78 12.03
N PHE A 84 -1.95 17.19 11.08
CA PHE A 84 -1.74 15.75 11.05
C PHE A 84 -1.04 15.26 12.32
N LEU A 85 0.07 15.87 12.73
CA LEU A 85 0.80 15.46 13.92
C LEU A 85 -0.07 15.50 15.19
N PHE A 86 -0.72 16.63 15.46
CA PHE A 86 -1.53 16.78 16.66
C PHE A 86 -2.85 16.03 16.57
N GLY A 87 -3.55 16.09 15.43
CA GLY A 87 -4.82 15.38 15.22
C GLY A 87 -4.67 13.87 15.37
N THR A 88 -3.55 13.31 14.90
CA THR A 88 -3.24 11.88 15.06
C THR A 88 -2.73 11.52 16.45
N THR A 89 -2.23 12.48 17.23
CA THR A 89 -1.82 12.24 18.62
C THR A 89 -3.03 11.97 19.53
N PHE A 90 -4.18 12.59 19.25
CA PHE A 90 -5.44 12.34 19.96
C PHE A 90 -6.17 11.07 19.50
N PHE A 91 -5.64 10.37 18.49
CA PHE A 91 -6.20 9.11 18.02
C PHE A 91 -5.48 7.94 18.70
N SER A 92 -6.16 7.26 19.62
CA SER A 92 -5.58 6.21 20.46
C SER A 92 -5.31 4.89 19.74
N TYR A 93 -5.86 4.70 18.53
CA TYR A 93 -5.66 3.46 17.77
C TYR A 93 -4.47 3.56 16.81
N ASP A 94 -4.13 2.42 16.21
CA ASP A 94 -3.13 2.35 15.17
C ASP A 94 -3.54 3.16 13.94
N ILE A 95 -2.56 3.87 13.38
CA ILE A 95 -2.75 4.66 12.18
C ILE A 95 -2.25 3.84 11.02
N TRP A 96 -3.19 3.47 10.16
CA TRP A 96 -2.89 2.71 8.97
C TRP A 96 -2.28 3.64 7.93
N PRO A 97 -1.27 3.18 7.16
CA PRO A 97 -0.60 4.05 6.20
C PRO A 97 -1.54 4.71 5.18
N HIS A 98 -2.63 4.03 4.82
CA HIS A 98 -3.61 4.54 3.87
C HIS A 98 -4.43 5.75 4.40
N TYR A 99 -4.40 6.04 5.71
CA TYR A 99 -5.00 7.26 6.27
C TYR A 99 -4.16 8.52 5.98
N LEU A 100 -2.87 8.35 5.66
CA LEU A 100 -1.91 9.44 5.49
C LEU A 100 -1.47 9.64 4.02
N VAL A 101 -2.23 9.11 3.06
CA VAL A 101 -1.89 9.16 1.61
C VAL A 101 -1.68 10.58 1.09
N GLY A 102 -2.30 11.60 1.70
CA GLY A 102 -2.10 13.00 1.34
C GLY A 102 -0.82 13.64 1.90
N VAL A 103 -0.23 13.09 2.96
CA VAL A 103 0.96 13.66 3.63
C VAL A 103 2.20 13.67 2.73
N PRO A 104 2.52 12.62 1.94
CA PRO A 104 3.60 12.64 0.96
C PRO A 104 3.58 13.85 0.02
N VAL A 105 2.39 14.28 -0.41
CA VAL A 105 2.23 15.45 -1.29
C VAL A 105 2.73 16.73 -0.61
N LEU A 106 2.46 16.90 0.68
CA LEU A 106 2.92 18.05 1.47
C LEU A 106 4.45 18.07 1.57
N PHE A 107 5.09 16.90 1.72
CA PHE A 107 6.55 16.79 1.75
C PHE A 107 7.19 17.16 0.41
N LEU A 108 6.60 16.73 -0.70
CA LEU A 108 7.08 17.10 -2.04
C LEU A 108 6.92 18.61 -2.29
N LEU A 109 5.82 19.21 -1.85
CA LEU A 109 5.60 20.66 -1.98
C LEU A 109 6.61 21.46 -1.17
N ILE A 110 6.86 21.10 0.10
CA ILE A 110 7.82 21.84 0.94
C ILE A 110 9.26 21.67 0.44
N LEU A 111 9.62 20.49 -0.07
CA LEU A 111 10.90 20.25 -0.75
C LEU A 111 11.03 21.12 -2.01
N SER A 112 9.98 21.17 -2.83
CA SER A 112 9.97 21.97 -4.07
C SER A 112 10.15 23.46 -3.78
N ILE A 113 9.51 23.98 -2.73
CA ILE A 113 9.70 25.36 -2.26
C ILE A 113 11.13 25.58 -1.79
N SER A 114 11.69 24.67 -1.00
CA SER A 114 13.09 24.77 -0.55
C SER A 114 14.06 24.86 -1.72
N ILE A 115 13.90 23.97 -2.71
CA ILE A 115 14.70 23.96 -3.94
C ILE A 115 14.54 25.29 -4.71
N TYR A 116 13.30 25.77 -4.86
CA TYR A 116 13.00 27.05 -5.50
C TYR A 116 13.67 28.24 -4.78
N LEU A 117 13.57 28.31 -3.45
CA LEU A 117 14.13 29.39 -2.65
C LEU A 117 15.66 29.46 -2.81
N ILE A 118 16.33 28.32 -2.82
CA ILE A 118 17.78 28.24 -3.06
C ILE A 118 18.11 28.72 -4.47
N GLY A 119 17.40 28.25 -5.49
CA GLY A 119 17.65 28.66 -6.87
C GLY A 119 17.47 30.16 -7.09
N LYS A 120 16.47 30.77 -6.42
CA LYS A 120 16.14 32.19 -6.58
C LYS A 120 17.04 33.12 -5.77
N TYR A 121 17.38 32.76 -4.53
CA TYR A 121 18.01 33.68 -3.58
C TYR A 121 19.45 33.34 -3.21
N SER A 122 19.95 32.17 -3.64
CA SER A 122 21.37 31.82 -3.48
C SER A 122 22.14 32.05 -4.78
N LYS A 123 23.47 32.13 -4.68
CA LYS A 123 24.36 32.13 -5.86
C LYS A 123 24.50 30.74 -6.51
N LEU A 124 23.88 29.71 -5.94
CA LEU A 124 24.00 28.30 -6.34
C LEU A 124 22.86 27.87 -7.27
N TYR A 125 22.69 28.57 -8.39
CA TYR A 125 21.58 28.34 -9.32
C TYR A 125 21.54 26.93 -9.94
N PHE A 126 22.69 26.22 -9.99
CA PHE A 126 22.76 24.82 -10.43
C PHE A 126 22.46 23.79 -9.33
N ALA A 127 22.57 24.15 -8.04
CA ALA A 127 22.36 23.20 -6.95
C ALA A 127 20.95 22.58 -6.94
N PRO A 128 19.86 23.35 -7.18
CA PRO A 128 18.51 22.81 -7.39
C PRO A 128 18.46 21.68 -8.41
N ILE A 129 19.08 21.89 -9.59
CA ILE A 129 19.07 20.95 -10.69
C ILE A 129 19.80 19.67 -10.29
N ILE A 130 20.97 19.80 -9.67
CA ILE A 130 21.76 18.66 -9.20
C ILE A 130 20.99 17.85 -8.15
N ILE A 131 20.33 18.51 -7.19
CA ILE A 131 19.53 17.84 -6.16
C ILE A 131 18.38 17.06 -6.81
N VAL A 132 17.64 17.66 -7.73
CA VAL A 132 16.54 16.99 -8.44
C VAL A 132 17.06 15.80 -9.25
N VAL A 133 18.18 15.95 -9.96
CA VAL A 133 18.79 14.86 -10.75
C VAL A 133 19.24 13.72 -9.84
N ILE A 134 19.87 14.01 -8.70
CA ILE A 134 20.29 12.99 -7.73
C ILE A 134 19.07 12.28 -7.16
N LEU A 135 18.05 13.01 -6.72
CA LEU A 135 16.82 12.41 -6.19
C LEU A 135 16.15 11.53 -7.25
N PHE A 136 16.07 12.00 -8.49
CA PHE A 136 15.49 11.25 -9.60
C PHE A 136 16.29 9.98 -9.91
N TYR A 137 17.62 10.07 -9.98
CA TYR A 137 18.51 8.93 -10.23
C TYR A 137 18.40 7.87 -9.13
N LEU A 138 18.40 8.30 -7.86
CA LEU A 138 18.25 7.41 -6.71
C LEU A 138 16.88 6.73 -6.76
N ASN A 139 15.80 7.49 -6.95
CA ASN A 139 14.44 6.96 -6.88
C ASN A 139 14.05 6.10 -8.09
N LEU A 140 14.59 6.39 -9.28
CA LEU A 140 14.33 5.56 -10.46
C LEU A 140 14.89 4.15 -10.35
N ASN A 141 15.96 3.97 -9.57
CA ASN A 141 16.76 2.74 -9.54
C ASN A 141 16.89 2.12 -10.95
N PRO A 142 17.56 2.80 -11.89
CA PRO A 142 17.49 2.49 -13.33
C PRO A 142 17.93 1.06 -13.66
N ILE A 143 18.82 0.48 -12.84
CA ILE A 143 19.25 -0.92 -12.97
C ILE A 143 18.07 -1.88 -12.74
N THR A 144 17.30 -1.66 -11.67
CA THR A 144 16.11 -2.47 -11.36
C THR A 144 15.02 -2.24 -12.39
N LEU A 145 14.78 -0.98 -12.77
CA LEU A 145 13.80 -0.63 -13.81
C LEU A 145 14.10 -1.33 -15.15
N LEU A 146 15.34 -1.30 -15.62
CA LEU A 146 15.75 -1.97 -16.85
C LEU A 146 15.62 -3.50 -16.78
N LYS A 147 15.93 -4.09 -15.61
CA LYS A 147 15.72 -5.52 -15.37
C LYS A 147 14.24 -5.88 -15.43
N ASP A 148 13.39 -5.09 -14.78
CA ASP A 148 11.94 -5.34 -14.69
C ASP A 148 11.22 -5.12 -16.02
N LEU A 149 11.67 -4.16 -16.84
CA LEU A 149 11.17 -3.96 -18.20
C LEU A 149 11.40 -5.18 -19.09
N SER A 150 12.53 -5.88 -18.89
CA SER A 150 12.89 -7.05 -19.70
C SER A 150 12.17 -8.33 -19.26
N LYS A 151 11.67 -8.39 -18.02
CA LYS A 151 10.96 -9.54 -17.45
C LYS A 151 10.00 -9.06 -16.35
N PRO A 152 8.67 -9.20 -16.49
CA PRO A 152 7.81 -9.05 -15.33
C PRO A 152 8.10 -10.24 -14.41
N LEU A 153 8.92 -10.05 -13.38
CA LEU A 153 9.38 -11.10 -12.46
C LEU A 153 8.66 -11.08 -11.13
N TRP A 154 7.98 -9.99 -10.79
CA TRP A 154 7.32 -9.90 -9.50
C TRP A 154 6.12 -10.86 -9.46
N VAL A 155 6.30 -11.94 -8.70
CA VAL A 155 5.21 -12.83 -8.30
C VAL A 155 4.43 -12.13 -7.19
N GLY A 156 5.10 -11.56 -6.19
CA GLY A 156 4.41 -10.94 -5.06
C GLY A 156 3.50 -11.95 -4.32
N ASP A 157 2.40 -11.48 -3.78
CA ASP A 157 1.41 -12.29 -3.06
C ASP A 157 0.25 -12.76 -3.97
N ALA A 158 -0.76 -13.42 -3.39
CA ALA A 158 -1.92 -13.91 -4.13
C ALA A 158 -2.78 -12.81 -4.76
N SER A 159 -2.73 -11.57 -4.23
CA SER A 159 -3.53 -10.45 -4.72
C SER A 159 -3.01 -9.86 -6.03
N VAL A 160 -1.80 -10.23 -6.45
CA VAL A 160 -1.20 -9.74 -7.70
C VAL A 160 -1.98 -10.25 -8.91
N TYR A 161 -2.50 -9.31 -9.71
CA TYR A 161 -3.33 -9.58 -10.90
C TYR A 161 -2.75 -10.65 -11.84
N ARG A 162 -1.42 -10.66 -12.02
CA ARG A 162 -0.74 -11.67 -12.83
C ARG A 162 -0.96 -13.09 -12.31
N ASN A 163 -0.86 -13.29 -11.00
CA ASN A 163 -1.01 -14.61 -10.39
C ASN A 163 -2.45 -15.09 -10.50
N GLN A 164 -3.40 -14.20 -10.27
CA GLN A 164 -4.83 -14.48 -10.48
C GLN A 164 -5.10 -14.84 -11.94
N LYS A 165 -4.50 -14.12 -12.89
CA LYS A 165 -4.60 -14.45 -14.32
C LYS A 165 -4.00 -15.82 -14.66
N GLU A 166 -2.85 -16.18 -14.07
CA GLU A 166 -2.23 -17.50 -14.23
C GLU A 166 -3.12 -18.63 -13.70
N VAL A 167 -3.79 -18.40 -12.56
CA VAL A 167 -4.78 -19.31 -11.98
C VAL A 167 -5.96 -19.51 -12.93
N ILE A 168 -6.49 -18.44 -13.52
CA ILE A 168 -7.59 -18.54 -14.49
C ILE A 168 -7.12 -19.29 -15.74
N ASP A 169 -5.95 -18.97 -16.28
CA ASP A 169 -5.38 -19.68 -17.42
C ASP A 169 -5.21 -21.18 -17.13
N TYR A 170 -4.78 -21.54 -15.92
CA TYR A 170 -4.72 -22.91 -15.49
C TYR A 170 -6.10 -23.58 -15.47
N VAL A 171 -7.11 -22.98 -14.82
CA VAL A 171 -8.47 -23.53 -14.75
C VAL A 171 -9.02 -23.82 -16.15
N TYR A 172 -8.95 -22.87 -17.06
CA TYR A 172 -9.41 -23.06 -18.44
C TYR A 172 -8.60 -24.16 -19.16
N SER A 173 -7.28 -24.19 -19.00
CA SER A 173 -6.43 -25.24 -19.60
C SER A 173 -6.78 -26.65 -19.12
N GLN A 174 -7.20 -26.80 -17.86
CA GLN A 174 -7.60 -28.09 -17.30
C GLN A 174 -9.04 -28.46 -17.65
N ALA A 175 -9.94 -27.47 -17.73
CA ALA A 175 -11.31 -27.69 -18.15
C ALA A 175 -11.41 -28.18 -19.61
N LYS A 176 -10.47 -27.78 -20.48
CA LYS A 176 -10.39 -28.23 -21.90
C LYS A 176 -11.73 -28.10 -22.66
N GLY A 177 -12.44 -26.99 -22.46
CA GLY A 177 -13.73 -26.74 -23.08
C GLY A 177 -14.93 -27.45 -22.44
N LYS A 178 -14.74 -28.23 -21.36
CA LYS A 178 -15.84 -28.82 -20.61
C LYS A 178 -16.48 -27.81 -19.68
N ASP A 179 -17.75 -28.02 -19.36
CA ASP A 179 -18.43 -27.30 -18.30
C ASP A 179 -17.69 -27.52 -16.97
N PHE A 180 -17.57 -26.43 -16.21
CA PHE A 180 -16.94 -26.42 -14.91
C PHE A 180 -17.60 -25.39 -14.02
N LYS A 181 -17.59 -25.62 -12.71
CA LYS A 181 -17.89 -24.60 -11.70
C LYS A 181 -16.61 -24.22 -10.96
N TYR A 182 -16.64 -23.07 -10.29
CA TYR A 182 -15.52 -22.65 -9.46
C TYR A 182 -16.02 -22.22 -8.07
N VAL A 183 -15.17 -22.40 -7.07
CA VAL A 183 -15.40 -21.97 -5.68
C VAL A 183 -14.14 -21.28 -5.23
N VAL A 184 -14.27 -20.09 -4.64
CA VAL A 184 -13.10 -19.28 -4.27
C VAL A 184 -13.08 -19.02 -2.78
N TYR A 185 -11.90 -19.18 -2.19
CA TYR A 185 -11.55 -18.63 -0.90
C TYR A 185 -10.52 -17.50 -1.09
N THR A 186 -10.86 -16.30 -0.64
CA THR A 186 -9.94 -15.17 -0.45
C THR A 186 -10.06 -14.71 1.00
N PRO A 187 -9.03 -14.12 1.63
CA PRO A 187 -9.19 -13.38 2.89
C PRO A 187 -9.55 -11.92 2.57
N PRO A 188 -10.67 -11.29 3.02
CA PRO A 188 -11.76 -11.70 3.94
C PRO A 188 -13.07 -12.15 3.24
N VAL A 189 -12.96 -13.14 2.34
CA VAL A 189 -14.03 -13.80 1.54
C VAL A 189 -14.77 -12.85 0.59
N TYR A 190 -14.01 -12.02 -0.14
CA TYR A 190 -14.51 -11.31 -1.31
C TYR A 190 -13.85 -11.86 -2.57
N ASP A 191 -14.61 -12.60 -3.36
CA ASP A 191 -14.15 -13.27 -4.58
C ASP A 191 -14.34 -12.41 -5.85
N TYR A 192 -14.70 -11.12 -5.70
CA TYR A 192 -14.90 -10.18 -6.81
C TYR A 192 -13.77 -10.17 -7.86
N PRO A 193 -12.46 -10.25 -7.49
CA PRO A 193 -11.40 -10.34 -8.48
C PRO A 193 -11.56 -11.54 -9.40
N TYR A 194 -11.88 -12.71 -8.85
CA TYR A 194 -12.09 -13.94 -9.65
C TYR A 194 -13.41 -13.91 -10.41
N GLN A 195 -14.50 -13.39 -9.82
CA GLN A 195 -15.76 -13.22 -10.54
C GLN A 195 -15.56 -12.35 -11.80
N TYR A 196 -14.85 -11.23 -11.67
CA TYR A 196 -14.51 -10.38 -12.81
C TYR A 196 -13.70 -11.14 -13.87
N MET A 197 -12.68 -11.88 -13.45
CA MET A 197 -11.82 -12.62 -14.37
C MET A 197 -12.55 -13.75 -15.09
N PHE A 198 -13.40 -14.51 -14.40
CA PHE A 198 -14.23 -15.55 -15.00
C PHE A 198 -15.35 -15.00 -15.88
N LYS A 199 -15.83 -13.78 -15.61
CA LYS A 199 -16.84 -13.11 -16.42
C LYS A 199 -16.27 -12.46 -17.67
N TRP A 200 -15.07 -11.89 -17.60
CA TRP A 200 -14.52 -11.07 -18.67
C TRP A 200 -13.28 -11.65 -19.34
N TYR A 201 -12.24 -11.97 -18.57
CA TYR A 201 -10.97 -12.44 -19.13
C TYR A 201 -11.08 -13.84 -19.73
N GLY A 202 -11.65 -14.79 -18.98
CA GLY A 202 -11.80 -16.19 -19.39
C GLY A 202 -12.58 -16.35 -20.71
N PRO A 203 -13.84 -15.89 -20.79
CA PRO A 203 -14.66 -16.02 -22.00
C PRO A 203 -14.04 -15.30 -23.20
N ARG A 204 -13.42 -14.14 -23.00
CA ARG A 204 -12.76 -13.40 -24.08
C ARG A 204 -11.57 -14.16 -24.69
N LYS A 205 -10.84 -14.94 -23.90
CA LYS A 205 -9.64 -15.68 -24.34
C LYS A 205 -9.96 -17.11 -24.80
N TYR A 206 -10.88 -17.78 -24.13
CA TYR A 206 -11.14 -19.21 -24.29
C TYR A 206 -12.50 -19.54 -24.94
N ASN A 207 -13.38 -18.55 -25.14
CA ASN A 207 -14.69 -18.68 -25.78
C ASN A 207 -15.72 -19.57 -25.05
N TYR A 208 -15.54 -19.82 -23.75
CA TYR A 208 -16.54 -20.43 -22.87
C TYR A 208 -16.38 -19.89 -21.44
N GLY A 209 -17.30 -20.24 -20.54
CA GLY A 209 -17.30 -19.76 -19.16
C GLY A 209 -17.77 -20.83 -18.18
N PRO A 210 -17.65 -20.57 -16.87
CA PRO A 210 -18.13 -21.48 -15.85
C PRO A 210 -19.65 -21.59 -15.84
N GLN A 211 -20.16 -22.76 -15.44
CA GLN A 211 -21.57 -23.06 -15.26
C GLN A 211 -21.88 -23.24 -13.77
N VAL A 212 -23.13 -22.94 -13.39
CA VAL A 212 -23.58 -23.10 -11.99
C VAL A 212 -23.64 -24.57 -11.59
N GLN A 213 -24.06 -25.44 -12.52
CA GLN A 213 -24.15 -26.88 -12.34
C GLN A 213 -23.10 -27.56 -13.22
N SER A 214 -22.13 -28.19 -12.56
CA SER A 214 -21.09 -28.99 -13.20
C SER A 214 -20.50 -29.98 -12.19
N ASP A 215 -20.17 -31.17 -12.66
CA ASP A 215 -19.47 -32.19 -11.88
C ASP A 215 -18.01 -31.80 -11.63
N LEU A 216 -17.36 -31.18 -12.62
CA LEU A 216 -16.00 -30.64 -12.47
C LEU A 216 -16.06 -29.30 -11.72
N ALA A 217 -15.32 -29.23 -10.61
CA ALA A 217 -15.21 -28.04 -9.78
C ALA A 217 -13.75 -27.64 -9.54
N PHE A 218 -13.46 -26.35 -9.64
CA PHE A 218 -12.15 -25.78 -9.30
C PHE A 218 -12.25 -24.94 -8.03
N PHE A 219 -11.63 -25.42 -6.96
CA PHE A 219 -11.51 -24.70 -5.70
C PHE A 219 -10.23 -23.88 -5.71
N ILE A 220 -10.36 -22.56 -5.72
CA ILE A 220 -9.25 -21.61 -5.74
C ILE A 220 -9.06 -21.10 -4.31
N LEU A 221 -7.90 -21.36 -3.72
CA LEU A 221 -7.61 -21.10 -2.31
C LEU A 221 -6.43 -20.13 -2.21
N GLU A 222 -6.71 -18.87 -1.89
CA GLU A 222 -5.66 -17.91 -1.56
C GLU A 222 -5.14 -18.13 -0.13
N PRO A 223 -3.82 -17.98 0.10
CA PRO A 223 -3.24 -18.10 1.42
C PRO A 223 -3.72 -16.97 2.34
N ASP A 224 -4.13 -17.33 3.57
CA ASP A 224 -4.35 -16.38 4.66
C ASP A 224 -3.15 -16.43 5.61
N THR A 225 -2.19 -15.52 5.43
CA THR A 225 -0.97 -15.51 6.26
C THR A 225 -1.22 -14.96 7.66
N GLN A 226 -2.29 -14.19 7.86
CA GLN A 226 -2.61 -13.60 9.17
C GLN A 226 -3.45 -14.55 10.03
N TYR A 227 -4.36 -15.30 9.39
CA TYR A 227 -5.30 -16.21 10.05
C TYR A 227 -5.43 -17.54 9.28
N PRO A 228 -4.37 -18.38 9.26
CA PRO A 228 -4.34 -19.61 8.46
C PRO A 228 -5.47 -20.60 8.77
N GLU A 229 -5.96 -20.59 10.01
CA GLU A 229 -7.04 -21.45 10.49
C GLU A 229 -8.37 -21.21 9.76
N ARG A 230 -8.57 -20.01 9.20
CA ARG A 230 -9.81 -19.68 8.47
C ARG A 230 -9.95 -20.50 7.20
N LEU A 231 -8.86 -20.64 6.43
CA LEU A 231 -8.86 -21.48 5.24
C LEU A 231 -9.10 -22.95 5.60
N TYR A 232 -8.49 -23.42 6.69
CA TYR A 232 -8.69 -24.79 7.18
C TYR A 232 -10.15 -25.05 7.57
N ASN A 233 -10.75 -24.16 8.36
CA ASN A 233 -12.15 -24.26 8.77
C ASN A 233 -13.10 -24.20 7.56
N TRP A 234 -12.83 -23.29 6.62
CA TRP A 234 -13.61 -23.15 5.39
C TRP A 234 -13.57 -24.42 4.52
N LEU A 235 -12.43 -25.13 4.49
CA LEU A 235 -12.30 -26.42 3.80
C LEU A 235 -13.02 -27.56 4.53
N ILE A 236 -13.04 -27.57 5.88
CA ILE A 236 -13.78 -28.58 6.66
C ILE A 236 -15.27 -28.51 6.34
N GLU A 237 -15.84 -27.30 6.28
CA GLU A 237 -17.24 -27.07 5.92
C GLU A 237 -17.60 -27.58 4.53
N ARG A 238 -16.61 -27.71 3.64
CA ARG A 238 -16.74 -28.11 2.24
C ARG A 238 -16.06 -29.44 1.94
N LYS A 239 -15.85 -30.29 2.93
CA LYS A 239 -15.22 -31.61 2.75
C LYS A 239 -16.06 -32.52 1.83
N ASP A 240 -17.38 -32.30 1.81
CA ASP A 240 -18.36 -33.10 1.05
C ASP A 240 -18.65 -32.49 -0.34
N ASP A 241 -18.06 -31.33 -0.68
CA ASP A 241 -18.19 -30.67 -1.98
C ASP A 241 -17.28 -31.30 -3.05
N GLY A 242 -17.47 -32.59 -3.28
CA GLY A 242 -16.74 -33.39 -4.27
C GLY A 242 -15.38 -33.89 -3.80
N LYS A 243 -14.92 -34.97 -4.44
CA LYS A 243 -13.64 -35.62 -4.17
C LYS A 243 -12.50 -34.88 -4.88
N VAL A 244 -11.45 -34.54 -4.13
CA VAL A 244 -10.23 -33.95 -4.70
C VAL A 244 -9.55 -34.97 -5.61
N ILE A 245 -9.43 -34.63 -6.89
CA ILE A 245 -8.75 -35.45 -7.91
C ILE A 245 -7.34 -34.94 -8.18
N LYS A 246 -7.09 -33.64 -8.00
CA LYS A 246 -5.78 -33.03 -8.26
C LYS A 246 -5.59 -31.74 -7.47
N VAL A 247 -4.35 -31.48 -7.08
CA VAL A 247 -3.96 -30.24 -6.38
C VAL A 247 -2.79 -29.60 -7.12
N LYS A 248 -2.87 -28.29 -7.34
CA LYS A 248 -1.80 -27.48 -7.90
C LYS A 248 -1.52 -26.27 -7.02
N GLN A 249 -0.27 -26.11 -6.59
CA GLN A 249 0.20 -24.92 -5.90
C GLN A 249 1.01 -24.02 -6.85
N PHE A 250 0.74 -22.72 -6.80
CA PHE A 250 1.44 -21.68 -7.54
C PHE A 250 2.52 -21.02 -6.68
N LYS A 251 3.47 -20.36 -7.34
CA LYS A 251 4.54 -19.61 -6.63
C LYS A 251 4.00 -18.48 -5.75
N SER A 252 2.82 -17.96 -6.08
CA SER A 252 2.08 -16.96 -5.30
C SER A 252 1.49 -17.50 -3.99
N GLY A 253 1.58 -18.82 -3.75
CA GLY A 253 0.94 -19.48 -2.63
C GLY A 253 -0.52 -19.89 -2.89
N ILE A 254 -1.12 -19.46 -4.01
CA ILE A 254 -2.48 -19.89 -4.39
C ILE A 254 -2.48 -21.40 -4.64
N ILE A 255 -3.50 -22.09 -4.13
CA ILE A 255 -3.71 -23.51 -4.33
C ILE A 255 -5.01 -23.70 -5.12
N ILE A 256 -4.96 -24.54 -6.15
CA ILE A 256 -6.15 -25.01 -6.86
C ILE A 256 -6.38 -26.48 -6.52
N GLN A 257 -7.58 -26.81 -6.05
CA GLN A 257 -8.04 -28.19 -5.96
C GLN A 257 -9.06 -28.45 -7.07
N GLU A 258 -8.73 -29.38 -7.96
CA GLU A 258 -9.69 -29.93 -8.92
C GLU A 258 -10.49 -31.00 -8.17
N ARG A 259 -11.82 -30.89 -8.24
CA ARG A 259 -12.75 -31.80 -7.58
C ARG A 259 -13.78 -32.32 -8.57
N THR A 260 -14.22 -33.55 -8.36
CA THR A 260 -15.38 -34.14 -9.04
C THR A 260 -16.38 -34.64 -8.02
N ASN A 261 -17.67 -34.46 -8.29
CA ASN A 261 -18.71 -35.22 -7.60
C ASN A 261 -18.60 -36.71 -7.93
#